data_AF-A0A2M3ZJ96-F1
#
_entry.id   AF-A0A2M3ZJ96-F1
#
_cell.length_a   1.000
_cell.length_b   1.000
_cell.length_c   1.000
_cell.angle_alpha   90.00
_cell.angle_beta   90.00
_cell.angle_gamma   90.00
#
_symmetry.space_group_name_H-M   'P 1'
#
loop_
_entity.id
_entity.type
_entity.pdbx_description
1 polymer ?
#
loop_
_entity_poly.entity_id
_entity_poly.type
_entity_poly.pdbx_seq_one_letter_code
_entity_poly.pdbx_strand_id
1 'polypeptide(L)'
;MSDEIEIKTYFKLVDVVKWIGITQFEILVNLIAFLVFTIVLTVKSSSGALANHVSTSEWLVVFSPLFCGDFCNAYFCIIVGIRMYLFNKHRQAVNRLLWSLALLLLTSGFKYLICMKAGQSVLEYIEVFAPIIVLLQMIAIKACQSNQQS
;
A
#
# COMPACT_ATOMS: atom_id res chain seq x y z
N MET A 1 -35.95 2.34 -28.32
CA MET A 1 -35.01 3.24 -27.61
C MET A 1 -34.68 2.52 -26.32
N SER A 2 -33.82 1.50 -26.48
CA SER A 2 -33.65 0.39 -25.54
C SER A 2 -32.36 0.62 -24.78
N ASP A 3 -32.47 0.44 -23.47
CA ASP A 3 -31.40 0.12 -22.53
C ASP A 3 -30.24 1.12 -22.50
N GLU A 4 -30.35 2.05 -21.54
CA GLU A 4 -29.18 2.56 -20.84
C GLU A 4 -28.35 1.36 -20.35
N ILE A 5 -27.33 1.03 -21.12
CA ILE A 5 -26.15 0.32 -20.64
C ILE A 5 -25.46 1.31 -19.70
N GLU A 6 -26.04 1.49 -18.52
CA GLU A 6 -25.38 2.10 -17.38
C GLU A 6 -24.27 1.12 -17.03
N ILE A 7 -23.09 1.32 -17.63
CA ILE A 7 -21.87 0.65 -17.22
C ILE A 7 -21.67 1.04 -15.77
N LYS A 8 -22.18 0.21 -14.85
CA LYS A 8 -22.10 0.41 -13.42
C LYS A 8 -20.68 0.09 -12.96
N THR A 9 -19.69 0.78 -13.52
CA THR A 9 -18.30 0.84 -13.06
C THR A 9 -18.19 1.76 -11.85
N TYR A 10 -19.20 1.75 -10.96
CA TYR A 10 -18.95 2.15 -9.59
C TYR A 10 -18.45 0.89 -8.90
N PHE A 11 -17.18 0.58 -9.17
CA PHE A 11 -16.41 -0.35 -8.35
C PHE A 11 -16.42 0.28 -6.97
N LYS A 12 -17.42 -0.10 -6.16
CA LYS A 12 -17.72 0.59 -4.92
C LYS A 12 -16.49 0.37 -4.06
N LEU A 13 -15.88 1.44 -3.58
CA LEU A 13 -14.63 1.37 -2.82
C LEU A 13 -14.75 0.36 -1.67
N VAL A 14 -15.97 0.19 -1.14
CA VAL A 14 -16.33 -0.83 -0.14
C VAL A 14 -16.07 -2.27 -0.60
N ASP A 15 -16.30 -2.63 -1.87
CA ASP A 15 -16.08 -3.99 -2.38
C ASP A 15 -14.58 -4.27 -2.53
N VAL A 16 -13.81 -3.28 -2.99
CA VAL A 16 -12.34 -3.34 -3.05
C VAL A 16 -11.73 -3.45 -1.66
N VAL A 17 -12.19 -2.62 -0.73
CA VAL A 17 -11.78 -2.61 0.67
C VAL A 17 -12.09 -3.95 1.33
N LYS A 18 -13.26 -4.53 1.00
CA LYS A 18 -13.67 -5.85 1.48
C LYS A 18 -12.84 -6.98 0.87
N TRP A 19 -12.42 -6.88 -0.39
CA TRP A 19 -11.57 -7.85 -1.07
C TRP A 19 -10.10 -7.77 -0.64
N ILE A 20 -9.59 -6.56 -0.43
CA ILE A 20 -8.22 -6.31 0.03
C ILE A 20 -8.11 -6.62 1.54
N GLY A 21 -9.21 -6.55 2.29
CA GLY A 21 -9.24 -6.77 3.74
C GLY A 21 -8.66 -5.61 4.56
N ILE A 22 -8.31 -4.52 3.87
CA ILE A 22 -7.85 -3.25 4.43
C ILE A 22 -9.02 -2.51 5.08
N THR A 23 -8.74 -1.81 6.17
CA THR A 23 -9.69 -0.99 6.91
C THR A 23 -9.76 0.42 6.32
N GLN A 24 -10.90 1.10 6.50
CA GLN A 24 -11.03 2.52 6.11
C GLN A 24 -9.99 3.40 6.81
N PHE A 25 -9.57 3.02 8.01
CA PHE A 25 -8.52 3.69 8.77
C PHE A 25 -7.14 3.60 8.09
N GLU A 26 -6.76 2.43 7.60
CA GLU A 26 -5.49 2.25 6.89
C GLU A 26 -5.40 3.11 5.61
N ILE A 27 -6.52 3.28 4.90
CA ILE A 27 -6.61 4.18 3.74
C ILE A 27 -6.42 5.63 4.17
N LEU A 28 -7.06 6.05 5.26
CA LEU A 28 -6.93 7.42 5.77
C LEU A 28 -5.49 7.73 6.20
N VAL A 29 -4.84 6.82 6.93
CA VAL A 29 -3.43 6.97 7.34
C VAL A 29 -2.51 7.03 6.12
N ASN A 30 -2.73 6.18 5.12
CA ASN A 30 -1.97 6.22 3.87
C ASN A 30 -2.20 7.51 3.08
N LEU A 31 -3.43 8.03 3.06
CA LEU A 31 -3.76 9.30 2.40
C LEU A 31 -3.06 10.48 3.08
N ILE A 32 -3.06 10.52 4.41
CA ILE A 32 -2.34 11.55 5.18
C ILE A 32 -0.83 11.45 4.92
N ALA A 33 -0.27 10.23 4.96
CA ALA A 33 1.15 10.01 4.67
C ALA A 33 1.53 10.44 3.25
N PHE A 34 0.68 10.18 2.26
CA PHE A 34 0.87 10.61 0.88
C PHE A 34 0.79 12.13 0.71
N LEU A 35 -0.12 12.78 1.45
CA LEU A 35 -0.25 14.23 1.47
C LEU A 35 1.01 14.89 2.06
N VAL A 36 1.49 14.40 3.20
CA VAL A 36 2.73 14.89 3.82
C VAL A 36 3.93 14.66 2.91
N PHE A 37 4.03 13.48 2.30
CA PHE A 37 5.06 13.19 1.29
C PHE A 37 5.03 14.20 0.14
N THR A 38 3.85 14.48 -0.42
CA THR A 38 3.68 15.43 -1.52
C THR A 38 4.18 16.82 -1.10
N ILE A 39 3.83 17.28 0.10
CA ILE A 39 4.33 18.56 0.63
C ILE A 39 5.86 18.56 0.74
N VAL A 40 6.45 17.53 1.35
CA VAL A 40 7.92 17.41 1.51
C VAL A 40 8.62 17.39 0.16
N LEU A 41 8.07 16.64 -0.80
CA LEU A 41 8.60 16.54 -2.16
C LEU A 41 8.54 17.89 -2.88
N THR A 42 7.40 18.59 -2.82
CA THR A 42 7.24 19.91 -3.44
C THR A 42 8.18 20.95 -2.82
N VAL A 43 8.34 20.94 -1.49
CA VAL A 43 9.27 21.85 -0.80
C VAL A 43 10.72 21.55 -1.19
N LYS A 44 11.15 20.28 -1.17
CA LYS A 44 12.52 19.90 -1.58
C LYS A 44 12.77 20.21 -3.06
N SER A 45 11.77 20.02 -3.92
CA SER A 45 11.86 20.36 -5.35
C SER A 45 11.98 21.87 -5.57
N SER A 46 11.17 22.68 -4.89
CA SER A 46 11.21 24.14 -4.99
C SER A 46 12.47 24.77 -4.40
N SER A 47 13.06 24.15 -3.37
CA SER A 47 14.28 24.64 -2.72
C SER A 47 15.57 24.37 -3.52
N GLY A 48 15.49 23.67 -4.65
CA GLY A 48 16.66 23.29 -5.45
C GLY A 48 17.56 22.25 -4.77
N ALA A 49 17.21 21.74 -3.59
CA ALA A 49 17.94 20.70 -2.87
C ALA A 49 18.06 19.39 -3.68
N LEU A 50 17.15 19.18 -4.64
CA LEU A 50 17.12 18.02 -5.53
C LEU A 50 17.93 18.22 -6.84
N ALA A 51 18.51 19.41 -7.05
CA ALA A 51 19.27 19.75 -8.27
C ALA A 51 20.75 19.36 -8.20
N ASN A 52 21.29 19.16 -6.99
CA ASN A 52 22.62 18.60 -6.78
C ASN A 52 22.52 17.08 -6.64
N HIS A 53 23.58 16.33 -6.97
CA HIS A 53 23.62 14.86 -6.93
C HIS A 53 23.00 14.31 -5.63
N VAL A 54 21.75 13.87 -5.71
CA VAL A 54 20.95 13.50 -4.54
C VAL A 54 21.37 12.12 -4.09
N SER A 55 22.02 12.06 -2.93
CA SER A 55 22.39 10.79 -2.31
C SER A 55 21.16 10.00 -1.86
N THR A 56 21.25 8.67 -1.79
CA THR A 56 20.16 7.79 -1.35
C THR A 56 19.59 8.18 0.02
N SER A 57 20.41 8.71 0.92
CA SER A 57 19.98 9.22 2.23
C SER A 57 18.96 10.36 2.14
N GLU A 58 19.15 11.29 1.20
CA GLU A 58 18.24 12.44 1.02
C GLU A 58 16.89 12.01 0.46
N TRP A 59 16.88 11.02 -0.43
CA TRP A 59 15.67 10.38 -0.91
C TRP A 59 14.95 9.63 0.21
N LEU A 60 15.68 8.91 1.07
CA LEU A 60 15.08 8.24 2.24
C LEU A 60 14.37 9.23 3.16
N VAL A 61 14.92 10.43 3.35
CA VAL A 61 14.28 11.51 4.12
C VAL A 61 12.98 12.00 3.45
N VAL A 62 12.97 12.15 2.12
CA VAL A 62 11.76 12.53 1.38
C VAL A 62 10.69 11.45 1.48
N PHE A 63 11.06 10.17 1.41
CA PHE A 63 10.14 9.04 1.52
C PHE A 63 9.76 8.67 2.96
N SER A 64 10.47 9.19 3.97
CA SER A 64 10.21 8.95 5.40
C SER A 64 8.74 9.05 5.83
N PRO A 65 7.95 10.08 5.45
CA PRO A 65 6.54 10.16 5.81
C PRO A 65 5.70 8.98 5.29
N LEU A 66 6.01 8.43 4.11
CA LEU A 66 5.31 7.23 3.61
C LEU A 66 5.63 6.01 4.47
N PHE A 67 6.90 5.81 4.84
CA PHE A 67 7.31 4.70 5.70
C PHE A 67 6.67 4.80 7.09
N CYS A 68 6.61 6.01 7.65
CA CYS A 68 5.93 6.26 8.93
C CYS A 68 4.44 5.84 8.86
N GLY A 69 3.76 6.18 7.76
CA GLY A 69 2.39 5.72 7.50
C GLY A 69 2.27 4.18 7.46
N ASP A 70 3.20 3.51 6.78
CA ASP A 70 3.22 2.04 6.71
C ASP A 70 3.46 1.40 8.09
N PHE A 71 4.35 1.96 8.91
CA PHE A 71 4.59 1.49 10.29
C PHE A 71 3.37 1.68 11.19
N CYS A 72 2.71 2.84 11.12
CA CYS A 72 1.47 3.10 11.85
C CYS A 72 0.37 2.08 11.46
N ASN A 73 0.26 1.77 10.17
CA ASN A 73 -0.68 0.78 9.66
C ASN A 73 -0.33 -0.64 10.13
N ALA A 74 0.94 -1.03 10.09
CA ALA A 74 1.40 -2.33 10.59
C ALA A 74 1.11 -2.49 12.09
N TYR A 75 1.38 -1.44 12.89
CA TYR A 75 1.08 -1.43 14.32
C TYR A 75 -0.41 -1.60 14.60
N PHE A 76 -1.26 -0.86 13.88
CA PHE A 76 -2.72 -1.01 14.00
C PHE A 76 -3.20 -2.41 13.63
N CYS A 77 -2.69 -2.96 12.51
CA CYS A 77 -3.01 -4.31 12.09
C CYS A 77 -2.68 -5.33 13.18
N ILE A 78 -1.48 -5.27 13.75
CA ILE A 78 -1.05 -6.17 14.85
C ILE A 78 -1.99 -6.08 16.06
N ILE A 79 -2.36 -4.87 16.50
CA ILE A 79 -3.27 -4.69 17.64
C ILE A 79 -4.64 -5.31 17.38
N VAL A 80 -5.23 -5.03 16.22
CA VAL A 80 -6.54 -5.61 15.83
C VAL A 80 -6.45 -7.13 15.78
N GLY A 81 -5.32 -7.64 15.31
CA GLY A 81 -4.98 -9.05 15.31
C GLY A 81 -4.99 -9.70 16.68
N ILE A 82 -4.27 -9.10 17.63
CA ILE A 82 -4.20 -9.56 19.01
C ILE A 82 -5.61 -9.57 19.65
N ARG A 83 -6.42 -8.52 19.43
CA ARG A 83 -7.80 -8.49 19.94
C ARG A 83 -8.67 -9.62 19.36
N MET A 84 -8.55 -9.91 18.07
CA MET A 84 -9.30 -11.00 17.45
C MET A 84 -8.83 -12.38 17.92
N TYR A 85 -7.54 -12.52 18.21
CA TYR A 85 -6.96 -13.73 18.80
C TYR A 85 -7.56 -14.00 20.20
N LEU A 86 -7.63 -12.99 21.06
CA LEU A 86 -8.23 -13.08 22.40
C LEU A 86 -9.73 -13.48 22.37
N PHE A 87 -10.47 -13.14 21.32
CA PHE A 87 -11.89 -13.49 21.15
C PHE A 87 -12.13 -14.90 20.58
N ASN A 88 -11.14 -15.80 20.66
CA ASN A 88 -11.22 -17.21 20.27
C ASN A 88 -11.45 -17.46 18.76
N LYS A 89 -11.21 -16.46 17.91
CA LYS A 89 -11.27 -16.57 16.43
C LYS A 89 -9.87 -16.71 15.80
N HIS A 90 -9.04 -17.57 16.39
CA HIS A 90 -7.60 -17.69 16.10
C HIS A 90 -7.25 -17.85 14.62
N ARG A 91 -7.86 -18.82 13.92
CA ARG A 91 -7.50 -19.14 12.52
C ARG A 91 -7.86 -18.02 11.55
N GLN A 92 -9.00 -17.36 11.76
CA GLN A 92 -9.46 -16.27 10.91
C GLN A 92 -8.68 -14.98 11.17
N ALA A 93 -8.33 -14.72 12.44
CA ALA A 93 -7.53 -13.58 12.85
C ALA A 93 -6.11 -13.65 12.25
N VAL A 94 -5.43 -14.79 12.42
CA VAL A 94 -4.05 -14.97 11.93
C VAL A 94 -4.00 -14.92 10.40
N ASN A 95 -4.95 -15.55 9.70
CA ASN A 95 -5.00 -15.49 8.25
C ASN A 95 -5.24 -14.07 7.73
N ARG A 96 -6.10 -13.30 8.39
CA ARG A 96 -6.34 -11.89 8.05
C ARG A 96 -5.10 -11.02 8.31
N LEU A 97 -4.45 -11.21 9.46
CA LEU A 97 -3.23 -10.48 9.81
C LEU A 97 -2.10 -10.77 8.85
N LEU A 98 -1.86 -12.04 8.57
CA LEU A 98 -0.79 -12.46 7.67
C LEU A 98 -1.02 -11.89 6.27
N TRP A 99 -2.28 -11.87 5.82
CA TRP A 99 -2.64 -11.26 4.54
C TRP A 99 -2.38 -9.75 4.52
N SER A 100 -2.93 -9.01 5.48
CA SER A 100 -2.74 -7.55 5.55
C SER A 100 -1.27 -7.16 5.75
N LEU A 101 -0.53 -7.90 6.59
CA LEU A 101 0.89 -7.67 6.82
C LEU A 101 1.72 -7.98 5.59
N ALA A 102 1.42 -9.06 4.84
CA ALA A 102 2.11 -9.36 3.59
C ALA A 102 1.88 -8.27 2.53
N LEU A 103 0.65 -7.74 2.42
CA LEU A 103 0.35 -6.61 1.53
C LEU A 103 1.12 -5.34 1.93
N LEU A 104 1.15 -5.02 3.23
CA LEU A 104 1.92 -3.89 3.76
C LEU A 104 3.41 -4.05 3.49
N LEU A 105 3.98 -5.23 3.72
CA LEU A 105 5.39 -5.53 3.50
C LEU A 105 5.79 -5.42 2.01
N LEU A 106 4.97 -5.94 1.10
CA LEU A 106 5.22 -5.80 -0.34
C LEU A 106 5.15 -4.33 -0.77
N THR A 107 4.19 -3.58 -0.22
CA THR A 107 4.02 -2.15 -0.53
C THR A 107 5.18 -1.32 0.03
N SER A 108 5.63 -1.59 1.26
CA SER A 108 6.79 -0.92 1.84
C SER A 108 8.08 -1.31 1.11
N GLY A 109 8.20 -2.58 0.68
CA GLY A 109 9.32 -3.06 -0.13
C GLY A 109 9.41 -2.34 -1.46
N PHE A 110 8.28 -2.18 -2.15
CA PHE A 110 8.18 -1.38 -3.39
C PHE A 110 8.67 0.05 -3.19
N LYS A 111 8.19 0.74 -2.14
CA LYS A 111 8.62 2.12 -1.82
C LYS A 111 10.12 2.21 -1.55
N TYR A 112 10.68 1.22 -0.86
CA TYR A 112 12.11 1.11 -0.61
C TYR A 112 12.91 0.90 -1.90
N LEU A 113 12.46 0.00 -2.78
CA LEU A 113 13.07 -0.23 -4.10
C LEU A 113 13.05 1.04 -4.97
N ILE A 114 11.95 1.80 -4.96
CA ILE A 114 11.90 3.12 -5.64
C ILE A 114 12.92 4.07 -5.05
N CYS A 115 13.00 4.15 -3.73
CA CYS A 115 13.94 5.05 -3.06
C CYS A 115 15.39 4.71 -3.42
N MET A 116 15.72 3.42 -3.45
CA MET A 116 17.03 2.92 -3.86
C MET A 116 17.31 3.24 -5.34
N LYS A 117 16.33 3.05 -6.23
CA LYS A 117 16.44 3.40 -7.66
C LYS A 117 16.58 4.91 -7.90
N ALA A 118 15.92 5.73 -7.08
CA ALA A 118 16.01 7.19 -7.14
C ALA A 118 17.40 7.71 -6.71
N GLY A 119 18.05 7.02 -5.75
CA GLY A 119 19.40 7.33 -5.29
C GLY A 119 20.52 6.65 -6.09
N GLN A 120 20.26 5.51 -6.74
CA GLN A 120 21.21 4.78 -7.57
C GLN A 120 20.56 4.24 -8.85
N SER A 121 21.09 4.63 -10.00
CA SER A 121 20.49 4.36 -11.32
C SER A 121 20.62 2.90 -11.80
N VAL A 122 21.29 2.01 -11.06
CA VAL A 122 21.73 0.69 -11.54
C VAL A 122 20.61 -0.37 -11.59
N LEU A 123 19.51 -0.21 -10.83
CA LEU A 123 18.44 -1.21 -10.80
C LEU A 123 17.59 -1.24 -12.08
N GLU A 124 17.27 -2.40 -12.62
CA GLU A 124 16.35 -2.48 -13.77
C GLU A 124 14.92 -2.07 -13.37
N TYR A 125 14.20 -1.39 -14.28
CA TYR A 125 12.84 -0.92 -14.02
C TYR A 125 11.94 -2.11 -13.63
N ILE A 126 12.06 -3.25 -14.31
CA ILE A 126 11.30 -4.47 -14.04
C ILE A 126 11.45 -4.97 -12.58
N GLU A 127 12.65 -4.91 -12.02
CA GLU A 127 12.91 -5.37 -10.64
C GLU A 127 12.18 -4.50 -9.61
N VAL A 128 12.12 -3.18 -9.87
CA VAL A 128 11.40 -2.23 -9.02
C VAL A 128 9.89 -2.48 -9.04
N PHE A 129 9.31 -2.87 -10.18
CA PHE A 129 7.86 -3.13 -10.29
C PHE A 129 7.43 -4.55 -9.88
N ALA A 130 8.36 -5.48 -9.69
CA ALA A 130 8.05 -6.86 -9.31
C ALA A 130 7.11 -6.98 -8.09
N PRO A 131 7.26 -6.21 -7.00
CA PRO A 131 6.35 -6.30 -5.85
C PRO A 131 4.91 -5.90 -6.20
N ILE A 132 4.70 -4.92 -7.08
CA ILE A 132 3.35 -4.52 -7.52
C ILE A 132 2.69 -5.62 -8.34
N ILE A 133 3.44 -6.25 -9.23
CA ILE A 133 2.93 -7.33 -10.08
C ILE A 133 2.46 -8.50 -9.20
N VAL A 134 3.23 -8.86 -8.17
CA VAL A 134 2.84 -9.90 -7.20
C VAL A 134 1.62 -9.47 -6.38
N LEU A 135 1.55 -8.21 -5.94
CA LEU A 135 0.37 -7.66 -5.25
C LEU A 135 -0.90 -7.80 -6.10
N LEU A 136 -0.83 -7.42 -7.38
CA LEU A 136 -1.96 -7.51 -8.31
C LEU A 136 -2.43 -8.94 -8.51
N GLN A 137 -1.50 -9.90 -8.65
CA GLN A 137 -1.83 -11.31 -8.77
C GLN A 137 -2.49 -11.86 -7.51
N MET A 138 -1.99 -11.49 -6.32
CA MET A 138 -2.59 -11.89 -5.04
C MET A 138 -4.03 -11.37 -4.90
N ILE A 139 -4.29 -10.12 -5.30
CA ILE A 139 -5.63 -9.51 -5.28
C ILE A 139 -6.56 -10.20 -6.29
N ALA A 140 -6.08 -10.48 -7.50
CA ALA A 140 -6.86 -11.17 -8.53
C ALA A 140 -7.31 -12.57 -8.07
N ILE A 141 -6.42 -13.34 -7.45
CA ILE A 141 -6.76 -14.67 -6.91
C ILE A 141 -7.84 -14.56 -5.82
N LYS A 142 -7.72 -13.59 -4.91
CA LYS A 142 -8.72 -13.36 -3.86
C LYS A 142 -10.07 -12.91 -4.42
N ALA A 143 -10.06 -12.04 -5.43
CA ALA A 143 -11.27 -11.61 -6.12
C ALA A 143 -12.01 -12.81 -6.72
N CYS A 144 -11.30 -13.70 -7.42
CA CYS A 144 -11.88 -14.93 -7.98
C CYS A 144 -12.45 -15.86 -6.90
N GLN A 145 -11.72 -16.08 -5.78
CA GLN A 145 -12.20 -16.89 -4.67
C GLN A 145 -13.49 -16.33 -4.04
N SER A 146 -13.60 -15.01 -3.94
CA SER A 146 -14.78 -14.35 -3.37
C SER A 146 -16.01 -14.41 -4.30
N ASN A 147 -15.79 -14.38 -5.62
CA ASN A 147 -16.88 -14.46 -6.61
C ASN A 147 -17.46 -15.88 -6.72
N GLN A 148 -16.70 -16.91 -6.32
CA GLN A 148 -17.13 -18.31 -6.35
C GLN A 148 -17.95 -18.74 -5.11
N GLN A 149 -18.11 -17.86 -4.13
CA GLN A 149 -18.95 -18.06 -2.92
C GLN A 149 -20.29 -17.30 -2.97
N SER A 150 -20.61 -16.62 -4.07
CA SER A 150 -21.92 -15.98 -4.31
C SER A 150 -22.80 -16.83 -5.20
#